data_AF-A0A6I1GG09-F1
#
_entry.id   AF-A0A6I1GG09-F1
#
_cell.length_a   1.000
_cell.length_b   1.000
_cell.length_c   1.000
_cell.angle_alpha   90.00
_cell.angle_beta   90.00
_cell.angle_gamma   90.00
#
_symmetry.space_group_name_H-M   'P 1'
#
loop_
_entity.id
_entity.type
_entity.pdbx_description
1 polymer ?
#
loop_
_entity_poly.entity_id
_entity_poly.type
_entity_poly.pdbx_seq_one_letter_code
_entity_poly.pdbx_strand_id
1 'polypeptide(L)'
;MSLTSEQRAATIREFRENMALLGLTADQIGADFGVSGAIITNIIELRSGVLEYPWIVRGYLLDKVAAEGVNPIPFSALRGDPHGYWFLDDRIIDANRLN
;
A
#
# COMPACT_ATOMS: atom_id res chain seq x y z
N MET A 1 8.47 8.45 12.64
CA MET A 1 8.80 7.08 13.12
C MET A 1 9.25 6.29 11.91
N SER A 2 10.24 5.39 12.04
CA SER A 2 10.77 4.65 10.89
C SER A 2 10.68 3.15 11.12
N LEU A 3 10.44 2.39 10.05
CA LEU A 3 10.43 0.93 10.10
C LEU A 3 11.84 0.39 10.32
N THR A 4 11.97 -0.67 11.13
CA THR A 4 13.19 -1.47 11.17
C THR A 4 13.38 -2.22 9.86
N SER A 5 14.60 -2.72 9.60
CA SER A 5 14.87 -3.54 8.40
C SER A 5 13.96 -4.77 8.31
N GLU A 6 13.65 -5.39 9.44
CA GLU A 6 12.73 -6.53 9.52
C GLU A 6 11.29 -6.13 9.20
N GLN A 7 10.80 -5.04 9.80
CA GLN A 7 9.46 -4.50 9.50
C GLN A 7 9.34 -4.10 8.03
N ARG A 8 10.40 -3.53 7.46
CA ARG A 8 10.46 -3.15 6.04
C ARG A 8 10.35 -4.39 5.15
N ALA A 9 11.12 -5.44 5.44
CA ALA A 9 11.08 -6.70 4.70
C ALA A 9 9.70 -7.39 4.82
N ALA A 10 9.11 -7.40 6.01
CA ALA A 10 7.77 -7.92 6.24
C ALA A 10 6.72 -7.14 5.44
N THR A 11 6.74 -5.81 5.50
CA THR A 11 5.78 -4.95 4.78
C THR A 11 5.84 -5.17 3.27
N ILE A 12 7.05 -5.27 2.69
CA ILE A 12 7.23 -5.54 1.25
C ILE A 12 6.64 -6.91 0.88
N ARG A 13 6.89 -7.93 1.72
CA ARG A 13 6.34 -9.28 1.52
C ARG A 13 4.81 -9.26 1.59
N GLU A 14 4.23 -8.59 2.59
CA GLU A 14 2.79 -8.47 2.80
C GLU A 14 2.09 -7.80 1.61
N PHE A 15 2.69 -6.76 0.99
CA PHE A 15 2.18 -6.19 -0.26
C PHE A 15 2.14 -7.23 -1.38
N ARG A 16 3.26 -7.92 -1.61
CA ARG A 16 3.36 -8.91 -2.69
C ARG A 16 2.40 -10.07 -2.50
N GLU A 17 2.21 -10.54 -1.27
CA GLU A 17 1.27 -11.61 -0.95
C GLU A 17 -0.19 -11.17 -1.14
N ASN A 18 -0.57 -9.95 -0.76
CA ASN A 18 -1.91 -9.41 -1.05
C ASN A 18 -2.15 -9.22 -2.56
N MET A 19 -1.14 -8.73 -3.29
CA MET A 19 -1.24 -8.62 -4.75
C MET A 19 -1.40 -9.99 -5.42
N ALA A 20 -0.63 -10.99 -4.97
CA ALA A 20 -0.74 -12.36 -5.46
C ALA A 20 -2.11 -12.99 -5.12
N LEU A 21 -2.64 -12.73 -3.92
CA LEU A 21 -3.96 -13.17 -3.49
C LEU A 21 -5.07 -12.67 -4.42
N LEU A 22 -4.99 -11.41 -4.86
CA LEU A 22 -5.95 -10.77 -5.75
C LEU A 22 -5.64 -10.98 -7.25
N GLY A 23 -4.53 -11.65 -7.59
CA GLY A 23 -4.07 -11.78 -8.98
C GLY A 23 -3.72 -10.44 -9.65
N LEU A 24 -3.38 -9.41 -8.86
CA LEU A 24 -3.08 -8.06 -9.37
C LEU A 24 -1.60 -7.87 -9.66
N THR A 25 -1.31 -7.28 -10.82
CA THR A 25 0.03 -6.80 -11.19
C THR A 25 0.21 -5.33 -10.84
N ALA A 26 1.47 -4.89 -10.71
CA ALA A 26 1.78 -3.49 -10.47
C ALA A 26 1.25 -2.57 -11.59
N ASP A 27 1.21 -3.05 -12.84
CA ASP A 27 0.65 -2.30 -13.97
C ASP A 27 -0.87 -2.13 -13.87
N GLN A 28 -1.60 -3.15 -13.39
CA GLN A 28 -3.05 -3.03 -13.18
C GLN A 28 -3.39 -2.03 -12.06
N ILE A 29 -2.65 -2.11 -10.95
CA ILE A 29 -2.80 -1.13 -9.85
C ILE A 29 -2.44 0.27 -10.36
N GLY A 30 -1.35 0.38 -11.13
CA GLY A 30 -0.91 1.65 -11.71
C GLY A 30 -1.98 2.26 -12.60
N ALA A 31 -2.60 1.46 -13.46
CA ALA A 31 -3.69 1.89 -14.32
C ALA A 31 -4.89 2.42 -13.53
N ASP A 32 -5.28 1.77 -12.43
CA ASP A 32 -6.36 2.23 -11.54
C ASP A 32 -6.06 3.60 -10.91
N PHE A 33 -4.77 3.90 -10.66
CA PHE A 33 -4.31 5.19 -10.13
C PHE A 33 -3.87 6.20 -11.20
N GLY A 34 -3.83 5.83 -12.48
CA GLY A 34 -3.30 6.68 -13.56
C GLY A 34 -1.78 6.86 -13.56
N VAL A 35 -1.03 5.96 -12.93
CA VAL A 35 0.44 5.96 -12.86
C VAL A 35 1.05 4.71 -13.52
N SER A 36 2.36 4.70 -13.75
CA SER A 36 3.03 3.50 -14.28
C SER A 36 3.17 2.40 -13.21
N GLY A 37 3.21 1.13 -13.62
CA GLY A 37 3.49 0.03 -12.68
C GLY A 37 4.88 0.12 -12.04
N ALA A 38 5.82 0.86 -12.64
CA ALA A 38 7.11 1.16 -12.02
C ALA A 38 6.94 2.04 -10.76
N ILE A 39 6.01 3.00 -10.77
CA ILE A 39 5.69 3.82 -9.58
C ILE A 39 5.09 2.93 -8.49
N ILE A 40 4.14 2.06 -8.83
CA ILE A 40 3.57 1.10 -7.86
C ILE A 40 4.66 0.19 -7.29
N THR A 41 5.54 -0.34 -8.14
CA THR A 41 6.66 -1.17 -7.71
C THR A 41 7.55 -0.41 -6.72
N ASN A 42 7.89 0.85 -7.01
CA ASN A 42 8.69 1.66 -6.09
C ASN A 42 7.99 1.90 -4.75
N ILE A 43 6.67 2.07 -4.74
CA ILE A 43 5.87 2.26 -3.52
C ILE A 43 5.86 0.98 -2.68
N ILE A 44 5.51 -0.17 -3.25
CA ILE A 44 5.43 -1.43 -2.49
C ILE A 44 6.80 -1.93 -2.04
N GLU A 45 7.87 -1.54 -2.74
CA GLU A 45 9.27 -1.77 -2.35
C GLU A 45 9.76 -0.77 -1.29
N LEU A 46 8.91 0.17 -0.86
CA LEU A 46 9.17 1.22 0.12
C LEU A 46 10.33 2.13 -0.29
N ARG A 47 10.40 2.48 -1.59
CA ARG A 47 11.46 3.30 -2.22
C ARG A 47 10.95 4.65 -2.76
N SER A 48 9.64 4.93 -2.67
CA SER A 48 9.05 6.18 -3.19
C SER A 48 9.50 7.44 -2.44
N GLY A 49 9.91 7.32 -1.18
CA GLY A 49 10.26 8.46 -0.32
C GLY A 49 9.05 9.24 0.24
N VAL A 50 7.83 8.92 -0.19
CA VAL A 50 6.58 9.49 0.33
C VAL A 50 5.95 8.49 1.29
N LEU A 51 5.69 8.90 2.54
CA LEU A 51 5.26 8.02 3.62
C LEU A 51 3.83 7.53 3.43
N GLU A 52 2.98 8.33 2.81
CA GLU A 52 1.55 8.11 2.61
C GLU A 52 1.27 7.12 1.48
N TYR A 53 2.13 7.04 0.47
CA TYR A 53 1.89 6.21 -0.71
C TYR A 53 1.70 4.71 -0.38
N PRO A 54 2.52 4.08 0.48
CA PRO A 54 2.24 2.71 0.94
C PRO A 54 0.87 2.57 1.65
N TRP A 55 0.43 3.57 2.41
CA TRP A 55 -0.89 3.53 3.06
C TRP A 55 -2.04 3.60 2.04
N ILE A 56 -1.89 4.43 1.01
CA ILE A 56 -2.84 4.53 -0.12
C ILE A 56 -2.94 3.18 -0.85
N VAL A 57 -1.81 2.59 -1.23
CA VAL A 57 -1.80 1.29 -1.93
C VAL A 57 -2.34 0.17 -1.03
N ARG A 58 -2.06 0.22 0.28
CA ARG A 58 -2.66 -0.72 1.24
C ARG A 58 -4.19 -0.59 1.26
N GLY A 59 -4.72 0.63 1.37
CA GLY A 59 -6.17 0.87 1.36
C GLY A 59 -6.83 0.25 0.13
N TYR A 60 -6.26 0.53 -1.04
CA TYR A 60 -6.71 -0.06 -2.31
C TYR A 60 -6.75 -1.60 -2.28
N LEU A 61 -5.70 -2.27 -1.79
CA LEU A 61 -5.67 -3.74 -1.72
C LEU A 61 -6.73 -4.28 -0.75
N LEU A 62 -6.91 -3.63 0.40
CA LEU A 62 -7.94 -4.03 1.36
C LEU A 62 -9.36 -3.86 0.80
N ASP A 63 -9.61 -2.78 0.06
CA ASP A 63 -10.89 -2.56 -0.61
C ASP A 63 -11.19 -3.64 -1.67
N LYS A 64 -10.17 -4.03 -2.46
CA LYS A 64 -10.32 -5.13 -3.44
C LYS A 64 -10.58 -6.47 -2.77
N VAL A 65 -9.84 -6.79 -1.70
CA VAL A 65 -10.07 -7.99 -0.88
C VAL A 65 -11.50 -8.04 -0.35
N ALA A 66 -11.99 -6.92 0.20
CA ALA A 66 -13.35 -6.82 0.72
C ALA A 66 -14.40 -7.00 -0.39
N ALA A 67 -14.15 -6.44 -1.58
CA ALA A 67 -15.03 -6.58 -2.74
C ALA A 67 -15.09 -8.02 -3.27
N GLU A 68 -13.98 -8.77 -3.21
CA GLU A 68 -13.91 -10.18 -3.60
C GLU A 68 -14.39 -11.15 -2.51
N GLY A 69 -14.63 -10.65 -1.29
CA GLY A 69 -15.08 -11.46 -0.16
C GLY A 69 -14.01 -12.42 0.37
N VAL A 70 -12.73 -12.14 0.14
CA VAL A 70 -11.59 -12.92 0.64
C VAL A 70 -10.99 -12.26 1.89
N ASN A 71 -10.11 -12.97 2.60
CA ASN A 71 -9.42 -12.43 3.77
C ASN A 71 -8.04 -11.90 3.35
N PRO A 72 -7.66 -10.67 3.76
CA PRO A 72 -6.37 -10.10 3.38
C PRO A 72 -5.22 -10.78 4.13
N ILE A 73 -4.03 -10.71 3.55
CA ILE A 73 -2.81 -10.94 4.32
C ILE A 73 -2.60 -9.70 5.22
N PRO A 74 -2.55 -9.87 6.55
CA PRO A 74 -2.53 -8.74 7.46
C PRO A 74 -1.21 -7.98 7.36
N PHE A 75 -1.29 -6.65 7.35
CA PHE A 75 -0.12 -5.80 7.45
C PHE A 75 0.35 -5.70 8.90
N SER A 76 1.59 -6.09 9.18
CA SER A 76 2.15 -6.05 10.54
C SER A 76 2.63 -4.66 10.94
N ALA A 77 3.12 -3.87 9.98
CA ALA A 77 3.62 -2.53 10.22
C ALA A 77 2.59 -1.42 9.93
N LEU A 78 1.84 -1.56 8.83
CA LEU A 78 0.80 -0.62 8.43
C LEU A 78 -0.54 -1.05 9.06
N ARG A 79 -0.73 -0.73 10.35
CA ARG A 79 -1.87 -1.18 11.15
C ARG A 79 -2.85 -0.05 11.43
N GLY A 80 -4.12 -0.41 11.61
CA GLY A 80 -5.16 0.53 11.98
C GLY A 80 -5.46 1.57 10.89
N ASP A 81 -5.90 2.73 11.35
CA ASP A 81 -6.30 3.88 10.53
C ASP A 81 -5.10 4.83 10.32
N PRO A 82 -4.71 5.15 9.07
CA PRO A 82 -3.67 6.14 8.79
C PRO A 82 -3.91 7.51 9.46
N HIS A 83 -5.16 7.95 9.62
CA HIS A 83 -5.49 9.24 10.25
C HIS A 83 -5.10 9.33 11.73
N GLY A 84 -4.83 8.18 12.37
CA GLY A 84 -4.31 8.13 13.74
C GLY A 84 -2.82 8.49 13.87
N TYR A 85 -2.08 8.58 12.75
CA TYR A 85 -0.64 8.80 12.76
C TYR A 85 -0.30 10.26 12.48
N TRP A 86 0.16 10.97 13.51
CA TRP A 86 0.56 12.39 13.44
C TRP A 86 1.59 12.75 12.36
N PHE A 87 2.34 11.77 11.86
CA PHE A 87 3.40 11.97 10.87
C PHE A 87 2.94 11.75 9.42
N LEU A 88 1.68 11.37 9.20
CA LEU A 88 1.06 11.29 7.88
C LEU A 88 0.26 12.56 7.61
N ASP A 89 0.24 13.00 6.35
CA ASP A 89 -0.63 14.08 5.91
C ASP A 89 -2.01 13.53 5.51
N ASP A 90 -3.01 13.78 6.34
CA ASP A 90 -4.41 13.38 6.10
C ASP A 90 -4.90 13.81 4.72
N ARG A 91 -4.47 14.97 4.22
CA ARG A 91 -4.90 15.48 2.92
C ARG A 91 -4.40 14.62 1.77
N ILE A 92 -3.22 14.01 1.91
CA ILE A 92 -2.65 13.10 0.91
C ILE A 92 -3.36 11.74 0.99
N ILE A 93 -3.61 11.24 2.21
CA ILE A 93 -4.37 10.01 2.44
C ILE A 93 -5.78 10.14 1.85
N ASP A 94 -6.51 11.20 2.18
CA ASP A 94 -7.87 11.49 1.70
C ASP A 94 -7.94 11.72 0.20
N ALA A 95 -6.90 12.31 -0.39
CA ALA A 95 -6.85 12.52 -1.83
C ALA A 95 -6.81 11.20 -2.61
N ASN A 96 -6.31 10.11 -1.99
CA ASN A 96 -6.23 8.77 -2.56
C ASN A 96 -5.65 8.75 -3.98
N ARG A 97 -4.53 9.46 -4.17
CA ARG A 97 -3.86 9.66 -5.47
C ARG A 97 -2.36 9.40 -5.36
N LEU A 98 -1.78 8.96 -6.46
CA LEU A 98 -0.35 8.73 -6.62
C LEU A 98 0.14 9.64 -7.76
N ASN A 99 1.22 10.40 -7.50
CA ASN A 99 1.84 11.33 -8.46
C ASN A 99 3.34 11.06 -8.57
#